data_AF-A0A7G7H6C6-F1
#
_entry.id   AF-A0A7G7H6C6-F1
#
_cell.length_a   1.000
_cell.length_b   1.000
_cell.length_c   1.000
_cell.angle_alpha   90.00
_cell.angle_beta   90.00
_cell.angle_gamma   90.00
#
_symmetry.space_group_name_H-M   'P 1'
#
loop_
_entity.id
_entity.type
_entity.pdbx_description
1 polymer ?
#
loop_
_entity_poly.entity_id
_entity_poly.type
_entity_poly.pdbx_seq_one_letter_code
_entity_poly.pdbx_strand_id
1 'polypeptide(L)'
;MQLSARMVERLYLGEHAGHAFPAEDNTPGVASSLHRDLDGKTLAIYSLMEGAARRGKEALLKLYPGLNVELNHDHVATPALINLAEKADYFIFASGSSKHQAFYTVTDYRKEIIYPSGKGASSMIAAFVSALD
;
A
#
# COMPACT_ATOMS: atom_id res chain seq x y z
N MET A 1 -13.87 43.92 2.82
CA MET A 1 -12.72 43.92 1.90
C MET A 1 -12.17 42.50 1.85
N GLN A 2 -12.66 41.67 0.93
CA GLN A 2 -12.23 40.27 0.78
C GLN A 2 -11.07 40.23 -0.22
N LEU A 3 -9.89 39.85 0.26
CA LEU A 3 -8.73 39.60 -0.59
C LEU A 3 -8.96 38.26 -1.32
N SER A 4 -8.87 38.28 -2.65
CA SER A 4 -9.00 37.08 -3.49
C SER A 4 -7.90 36.06 -3.13
N ALA A 5 -8.24 34.76 -3.13
CA ALA A 5 -7.29 33.68 -2.86
C ALA A 5 -6.02 33.76 -3.72
N ARG A 6 -6.13 34.29 -4.95
CA ARG A 6 -5.00 34.51 -5.86
C ARG A 6 -4.02 35.59 -5.39
N MET A 7 -4.48 36.55 -4.58
CA MET A 7 -3.63 37.62 -4.05
C MET A 7 -2.79 37.13 -2.86
N VAL A 8 -3.33 36.21 -2.05
CA VAL A 8 -2.59 35.57 -0.95
C VAL A 8 -1.51 34.64 -1.48
N GLU A 9 -1.81 33.89 -2.54
CA GLU A 9 -0.88 32.97 -3.20
C GLU A 9 0.34 33.70 -3.80
N ARG A 10 0.12 34.83 -4.48
CA ARG A 10 1.21 35.68 -5.01
C ARG A 10 2.10 36.29 -3.93
N LEU A 11 1.54 36.58 -2.76
CA LEU A 11 2.27 37.23 -1.67
C LEU A 11 3.20 36.24 -0.95
N TYR A 12 2.87 34.95 -0.93
CA TYR A 12 3.62 33.94 -0.17
C TYR A 12 4.65 33.13 -0.99
N LEU A 13 4.42 32.92 -2.29
CA LEU A 13 5.25 31.98 -3.07
C LEU A 13 6.23 32.64 -4.08
N GLY A 14 6.12 33.94 -4.33
CA GLY A 14 6.98 34.65 -5.29
C GLY A 14 6.67 34.34 -6.76
N GLU A 15 7.16 35.19 -7.67
CA GLU A 15 6.79 35.21 -9.11
C GLU A 15 7.16 33.93 -9.90
N HIS A 16 7.95 33.03 -9.30
CA HIS A 16 8.50 31.84 -9.95
C HIS A 16 7.92 30.51 -9.46
N ALA A 17 6.89 30.51 -8.60
CA ALA A 17 6.35 29.28 -8.03
C ALA A 17 5.56 28.38 -8.99
N GLY A 18 5.16 28.91 -10.15
CA GLY A 18 4.38 28.16 -11.15
C GLY A 18 5.11 26.98 -11.80
N HIS A 19 6.40 26.78 -11.52
CA HIS A 19 7.23 25.70 -12.10
C HIS A 19 7.85 24.77 -11.05
N ALA A 20 7.48 24.89 -9.77
CA ALA A 20 8.08 24.07 -8.70
C ALA A 20 7.67 22.59 -8.76
N PHE A 21 6.57 22.27 -9.43
CA PHE A 21 6.09 20.90 -9.63
C PHE A 21 6.08 20.58 -11.12
N PRO A 22 6.68 19.45 -11.55
CA PRO A 22 6.56 19.02 -12.95
C PRO A 22 5.09 18.83 -13.27
N ALA A 23 4.67 19.33 -14.44
CA ALA A 23 3.32 19.11 -14.94
C ALA A 23 3.07 17.59 -15.02
N GLU A 24 1.98 17.15 -14.40
CA GLU A 24 1.48 15.80 -14.47
C GLU A 24 1.26 15.41 -15.94
N ASP A 25 2.14 14.52 -16.42
CA ASP A 25 2.11 13.95 -17.76
C ASP A 25 0.87 13.06 -17.89
N ASN A 26 -0.20 13.64 -18.42
CA ASN A 26 -1.43 12.93 -18.78
C ASN A 26 -1.22 12.20 -20.12
N THR A 27 -0.30 11.23 -20.17
CA THR A 27 -0.20 10.31 -21.31
C THR A 27 -1.33 9.27 -21.22
N PRO A 28 -2.32 9.27 -22.13
CA PRO A 28 -3.38 8.28 -22.15
C PRO A 28 -2.86 7.04 -22.89
N GLY A 29 -2.49 5.98 -22.17
CA GLY A 29 -2.00 4.76 -22.83
C GLY A 29 -1.44 3.65 -21.94
N VAL A 30 -1.47 3.78 -20.62
CA VAL A 30 -1.15 2.69 -19.70
C VAL A 30 -2.42 2.45 -18.88
N ALA A 31 -2.98 1.24 -18.93
CA ALA A 31 -4.04 0.88 -18.00
C ALA A 31 -3.45 1.03 -16.59
N SER A 32 -3.77 2.12 -15.90
CA SER A 32 -3.15 2.40 -14.60
C SER A 32 -3.47 1.24 -13.67
N SER A 33 -2.51 0.76 -12.89
CA SER A 33 -2.72 -0.31 -11.87
C SER A 33 -3.98 -0.12 -11.02
N LEU A 34 -4.42 1.13 -10.82
CA LEU A 34 -5.71 1.52 -10.21
C LEU A 34 -6.97 0.95 -10.90
N HIS A 35 -6.89 0.45 -12.13
CA HIS A 35 -8.00 -0.12 -12.90
C HIS A 35 -7.94 -1.65 -12.98
N ARG A 36 -7.01 -2.32 -12.29
CA ARG A 36 -6.96 -3.78 -12.25
C ARG A 36 -8.18 -4.29 -11.48
N ASP A 37 -8.96 -5.18 -12.11
CA ASP A 37 -10.03 -5.89 -11.44
C ASP A 37 -9.43 -6.94 -10.49
N LEU A 38 -9.73 -6.81 -9.21
CA LEU A 38 -9.26 -7.68 -8.13
C LEU A 38 -10.43 -8.33 -7.40
N ASP A 39 -11.61 -8.39 -8.01
CA ASP A 39 -12.78 -9.00 -7.40
C ASP A 39 -12.53 -10.45 -6.99
N GLY A 40 -12.90 -10.77 -5.75
CA GLY A 40 -12.71 -12.09 -5.14
C GLY A 40 -11.25 -12.44 -4.80
N LYS A 41 -10.27 -11.59 -5.14
CA LYS A 41 -8.87 -11.80 -4.77
C LYS A 41 -8.63 -11.48 -3.32
N THR A 42 -7.76 -12.24 -2.68
CA THR A 42 -7.37 -12.04 -1.28
C THR A 42 -5.96 -11.49 -1.19
N LEU A 43 -5.80 -10.33 -0.55
CA LEU A 43 -4.54 -9.76 -0.14
C LEU A 43 -4.33 -9.97 1.37
N ALA A 44 -3.29 -10.71 1.72
CA ALA A 44 -2.79 -10.80 3.08
C ALA A 44 -1.81 -9.66 3.36
N ILE A 45 -1.94 -9.01 4.52
CA ILE A 45 -0.98 -8.04 5.03
C ILE A 45 -0.49 -8.51 6.40
N TYR A 46 0.76 -8.94 6.46
CA TYR A 46 1.45 -9.20 7.71
C TYR A 46 2.17 -7.93 8.19
N SER A 47 1.87 -7.47 9.42
CA SER A 47 2.62 -6.40 10.06
C SER A 47 2.44 -6.39 11.57
N LEU A 48 3.52 -6.11 12.31
CA LEU A 48 3.45 -5.82 13.75
C LEU A 48 2.91 -4.42 14.05
N MET A 49 2.72 -3.56 13.04
CA MET A 49 2.14 -2.23 13.19
C MET A 49 0.66 -2.25 12.84
N GLU A 50 -0.16 -2.77 13.75
CA GLU A 50 -1.59 -3.04 13.51
C GLU A 50 -2.37 -1.79 13.02
N GLY A 51 -2.12 -0.63 13.62
CA GLY A 51 -2.75 0.63 13.19
C GLY A 51 -2.33 1.09 11.78
N ALA A 52 -1.11 0.76 11.34
CA ALA A 52 -0.68 1.01 9.97
C ALA A 52 -1.35 0.02 9.00
N ALA A 53 -1.36 -1.26 9.34
CA ALA A 53 -2.00 -2.30 8.53
C ALA A 53 -3.51 -2.04 8.35
N ARG A 54 -4.22 -1.64 9.41
CA ARG A 54 -5.63 -1.26 9.35
C ARG A 54 -5.89 -0.09 8.41
N ARG A 55 -5.11 1.00 8.52
CA ARG A 55 -5.24 2.15 7.60
C ARG A 55 -4.91 1.77 6.15
N GLY A 56 -3.91 0.90 5.95
CA GLY A 56 -3.58 0.35 4.64
C GLY A 56 -4.74 -0.43 4.04
N LYS A 57 -5.34 -1.35 4.80
CA LYS A 57 -6.56 -2.08 4.41
C LYS A 57 -7.70 -1.14 4.03
N GLU A 58 -8.03 -0.16 4.88
CA GLU A 58 -9.12 0.78 4.61
C GLU A 58 -8.90 1.57 3.31
N ALA A 59 -7.65 1.96 3.02
CA ALA A 59 -7.33 2.65 1.78
C ALA A 59 -7.40 1.71 0.56
N LEU A 60 -6.86 0.50 0.67
CA LEU A 60 -6.88 -0.48 -0.42
C LEU A 60 -8.29 -0.90 -0.80
N LEU A 61 -9.19 -1.07 0.17
CA LEU A 61 -10.61 -1.36 -0.10
C LEU A 61 -11.35 -0.21 -0.79
N LYS A 62 -10.88 1.04 -0.64
CA LYS A 62 -11.42 2.17 -1.40
C LYS A 62 -10.91 2.20 -2.84
N LEU A 63 -9.68 1.75 -3.06
CA LEU A 63 -9.07 1.66 -4.39
C LEU A 63 -9.60 0.44 -5.16
N TYR A 64 -9.80 -0.68 -4.47
CA TYR A 64 -10.21 -1.97 -5.04
C TYR A 64 -11.37 -2.56 -4.21
N PRO A 65 -12.63 -2.16 -4.46
CA PRO A 65 -13.77 -2.57 -3.65
C PRO A 65 -14.07 -4.08 -3.62
N GLY A 66 -13.67 -4.83 -4.65
CA GLY A 66 -13.81 -6.29 -4.73
C GLY A 66 -12.68 -7.09 -4.09
N LEU A 67 -11.61 -6.42 -3.65
CA LEU A 67 -10.46 -7.05 -3.00
C LEU A 67 -10.82 -7.43 -1.56
N ASN A 68 -10.54 -8.67 -1.17
CA ASN A 68 -10.55 -9.09 0.23
C ASN A 68 -9.20 -8.79 0.86
N VAL A 69 -9.18 -8.10 2.00
CA VAL A 69 -7.92 -7.79 2.71
C VAL A 69 -7.95 -8.39 4.11
N GLU A 70 -7.02 -9.30 4.38
CA GLU A 70 -6.83 -9.97 5.67
C GLU A 70 -5.55 -9.49 6.34
N LEU A 71 -5.62 -9.25 7.64
CA LEU A 71 -4.51 -8.73 8.44
C LEU A 71 -4.02 -9.81 9.39
N ASN A 72 -2.70 -9.93 9.52
CA ASN A 72 -2.08 -10.74 10.56
C ASN A 72 -0.97 -9.94 11.27
N HIS A 73 -0.91 -10.04 12.59
CA HIS A 73 0.07 -9.36 13.44
C HIS A 73 0.74 -10.33 14.42
N ASP A 74 0.69 -11.63 14.15
CA ASP A 74 1.22 -12.65 15.04
C ASP A 74 2.73 -12.52 15.16
N HIS A 75 3.24 -12.63 16.38
CA HIS A 75 4.69 -12.56 16.62
C HIS A 75 5.44 -13.85 16.25
N VAL A 76 4.74 -14.92 15.95
CA VAL A 76 5.27 -16.28 15.74
C VAL A 76 4.54 -16.98 14.61
N ALA A 77 5.05 -18.15 14.23
CA ALA A 77 4.40 -19.04 13.28
C ALA A 77 3.11 -19.62 13.89
N THR A 78 1.96 -19.04 13.57
CA THR A 78 0.66 -19.56 14.01
C THR A 78 -0.03 -20.31 12.87
N PRO A 79 -0.98 -21.23 13.18
CA PRO A 79 -1.83 -21.83 12.16
C PRO A 79 -2.60 -20.80 11.33
N ALA A 80 -2.96 -19.64 11.92
CA ALA A 80 -3.63 -18.56 11.22
C ALA A 80 -2.70 -17.90 10.18
N LEU A 81 -1.45 -17.59 10.55
CA LEU A 81 -0.45 -17.05 9.63
C LEU A 81 -0.14 -18.03 8.49
N ILE A 82 0.00 -19.31 8.80
CA ILE A 82 0.24 -20.38 7.80
C ILE A 82 -0.93 -20.45 6.83
N ASN A 83 -2.15 -20.61 7.34
CA ASN A 83 -3.36 -20.69 6.52
C ASN A 83 -3.53 -19.45 5.63
N LEU A 84 -3.22 -18.26 6.15
CA LEU A 84 -3.28 -17.03 5.38
C LEU A 84 -2.19 -17.00 4.29
N ALA A 85 -0.98 -17.44 4.62
CA ALA A 85 0.13 -17.57 3.67
C ALA A 85 -0.15 -18.64 2.60
N GLU A 86 -0.98 -19.65 2.84
CA GLU A 86 -1.35 -20.62 1.81
C GLU A 86 -2.45 -20.09 0.88
N LYS A 87 -3.43 -19.34 1.40
CA LYS A 87 -4.69 -19.07 0.69
C LYS A 87 -4.76 -17.74 -0.04
N ALA A 88 -4.02 -16.71 0.39
CA ALA A 88 -4.10 -15.40 -0.24
C ALA A 88 -3.59 -15.40 -1.69
N ASP A 89 -4.13 -14.57 -2.57
CA ASP A 89 -3.55 -14.36 -3.90
C ASP A 89 -2.28 -13.50 -3.81
N TYR A 90 -2.30 -12.50 -2.93
CA TYR A 90 -1.19 -11.56 -2.72
C TYR A 90 -0.77 -11.56 -1.25
N PHE A 91 0.51 -11.32 -0.99
CA PHE A 91 1.03 -11.28 0.37
C PHE A 91 2.02 -10.14 0.55
N ILE A 92 1.65 -9.18 1.39
CA ILE A 92 2.53 -8.10 1.85
C ILE A 92 3.14 -8.50 3.18
N PHE A 93 4.47 -8.49 3.24
CA PHE A 93 5.21 -8.74 4.46
C PHE A 93 5.89 -7.44 4.94
N ALA A 94 5.15 -6.66 5.74
CA ALA A 94 5.52 -5.31 6.16
C ALA A 94 6.13 -5.32 7.57
N SER A 95 7.35 -5.83 7.68
CA SER A 95 8.13 -5.70 8.91
C SER A 95 9.62 -5.64 8.59
N GLY A 96 10.18 -4.42 8.57
CA GLY A 96 11.63 -4.20 8.48
C GLY A 96 12.44 -4.71 9.69
N SER A 97 11.94 -5.70 10.43
CA SER A 97 12.57 -6.43 11.53
C SER A 97 11.67 -7.57 12.03
N SER A 98 11.03 -8.34 11.13
CA SER A 98 10.25 -9.52 11.53
C SER A 98 11.06 -10.41 12.45
N LYS A 99 10.41 -10.99 13.46
CA LYS A 99 10.98 -12.14 14.16
C LYS A 99 11.22 -13.24 13.12
N HIS A 100 12.41 -13.82 13.15
CA HIS A 100 12.86 -14.86 12.20
C HIS A 100 11.79 -15.92 11.93
N GLN A 101 11.03 -16.31 12.94
CA GLN A 101 9.98 -17.33 12.84
C GLN A 101 8.88 -16.97 11.85
N ALA A 102 8.22 -15.80 11.98
CA ALA A 102 7.13 -15.42 11.08
C ALA A 102 7.61 -15.24 9.63
N PHE A 103 8.84 -14.72 9.45
CA PHE A 103 9.43 -14.58 8.12
C PHE A 103 9.67 -15.92 7.46
N TYR A 104 10.39 -16.83 8.13
CA TYR A 104 10.70 -18.14 7.56
C TYR A 104 9.43 -18.94 7.26
N THR A 105 8.44 -18.90 8.17
CA THR A 105 7.14 -19.52 7.92
C THR A 105 6.51 -19.00 6.64
N VAL A 106 6.39 -17.69 6.44
CA VAL A 106 5.76 -17.17 5.20
C VAL A 106 6.58 -17.54 3.96
N THR A 107 7.91 -17.49 4.02
CA THR A 107 8.76 -17.85 2.87
C THR A 107 8.73 -19.34 2.52
N ASP A 108 8.40 -20.22 3.47
CA ASP A 108 8.25 -21.66 3.22
C ASP A 108 6.99 -21.95 2.37
N TYR A 109 5.94 -21.13 2.51
CA TYR A 109 4.69 -21.28 1.76
C TYR A 109 4.59 -20.37 0.52
N ARG A 110 5.38 -19.29 0.46
CA ARG A 110 5.32 -18.30 -0.63
C ARG A 110 6.66 -17.95 -1.22
N LYS A 111 6.71 -18.00 -2.55
CA LYS A 111 7.83 -17.47 -3.35
C LYS A 111 7.64 -15.98 -3.69
N GLU A 112 6.40 -15.56 -3.91
CA GLU A 112 6.06 -14.20 -4.28
C GLU A 112 5.53 -13.44 -3.07
N ILE A 113 6.39 -12.59 -2.50
CA ILE A 113 6.10 -11.76 -1.34
C ILE A 113 6.41 -10.31 -1.70
N ILE A 114 5.48 -9.42 -1.40
CA ILE A 114 5.62 -7.98 -1.62
C ILE A 114 6.24 -7.38 -0.35
N TYR A 115 7.38 -6.71 -0.52
CA TYR A 115 8.13 -6.08 0.56
C TYR A 115 8.06 -4.56 0.48
N PRO A 116 7.26 -3.90 1.34
CA PRO A 116 7.25 -2.45 1.42
C PRO A 116 8.58 -1.90 1.92
N SER A 117 9.00 -0.75 1.39
CA SER A 117 10.22 -0.04 1.82
C SER A 117 10.13 0.51 3.26
N GLY A 118 8.91 0.67 3.79
CA GLY A 118 8.64 1.18 5.12
C GLY A 118 7.51 0.42 5.81
N LYS A 119 7.32 0.69 7.10
CA LYS A 119 6.34 -0.04 7.95
C LYS A 119 4.93 0.61 7.98
N GLY A 120 4.78 1.75 7.31
CA GLY A 120 3.55 2.54 7.31
C GLY A 120 2.56 2.14 6.21
N ALA A 121 1.31 2.56 6.37
CA ALA A 121 0.22 2.30 5.43
C ALA A 121 0.57 2.71 3.99
N SER A 122 1.09 3.93 3.81
CA SER A 122 1.43 4.46 2.47
C SER A 122 2.48 3.60 1.75
N SER A 123 3.45 3.05 2.49
CA SER A 123 4.46 2.18 1.90
C SER A 123 3.88 0.82 1.48
N MET A 124 2.98 0.25 2.29
CA MET A 124 2.27 -0.98 1.93
C MET A 124 1.44 -0.79 0.65
N ILE A 125 0.70 0.32 0.57
CA ILE A 125 -0.15 0.64 -0.59
C ILE A 125 0.72 0.82 -1.84
N ALA A 126 1.78 1.63 -1.76
CA ALA A 126 2.67 1.87 -2.89
C ALA A 126 3.33 0.59 -3.40
N ALA A 127 3.81 -0.26 -2.49
CA ALA A 127 4.40 -1.54 -2.86
C ALA A 127 3.40 -2.50 -3.50
N PHE A 128 2.15 -2.51 -3.02
CA PHE A 128 1.10 -3.31 -3.62
C PHE A 128 0.77 -2.82 -5.03
N VAL A 129 0.50 -1.52 -5.19
CA VAL A 129 0.18 -0.93 -6.50
C VAL A 129 1.31 -1.20 -7.51
N SER A 130 2.56 -1.01 -7.11
CA SER A 130 3.72 -1.30 -7.97
C SER A 130 3.88 -2.78 -8.32
N ALA A 131 3.35 -3.70 -7.51
CA ALA A 131 3.36 -5.14 -7.82
C ALA A 131 2.21 -5.57 -8.75
N LEU A 132 1.27 -4.66 -9.03
CA LEU A 132 0.19 -4.87 -10.00
C LEU A 132 0.50 -4.27 -11.38
N ASP A 133 1.64 -3.61 -11.55
CA ASP A 133 2.14 -3.20 -12.86
C ASP A 133 2.93 -4.35 -13.51
#